data_AF-M7U9C5-F1
#
_entry.id   AF-M7U9C5-F1
#
_cell.length_a   1.000
_cell.length_b   1.000
_cell.length_c   1.000
_cell.angle_alpha   90.00
_cell.angle_beta   90.00
_cell.angle_gamma   90.00
#
_symmetry.space_group_name_H-M   'P 1'
#
loop_
_entity.id
_entity.type
_entity.pdbx_description
1 polymer ?
#
loop_
_entity_poly.entity_id
_entity_poly.type
_entity_poly.pdbx_seq_one_letter_code
_entity_poly.pdbx_strand_id
1 'polypeptide(L)'
;MSSIIFSGDANKGMKIMEAGQWNNQANQLEARGDFTGAEGLFLRSLARKIEITGEDSIQTALARNSLGELYLKMEGKLDDAQKMLEEADRIRSVINDFDAACTRDNLGQLWEMKGDVVKAREARERNPENMICSNFNVSVFSV
;
A
#
# COMPACT_ATOMS: atom_id res chain seq x y z
N MET A 1 -33.95 20.12 -25.45
CA MET A 1 -33.06 18.98 -25.67
C MET A 1 -31.70 19.33 -25.08
N SER A 2 -31.46 18.98 -23.82
CA SER A 2 -30.13 19.10 -23.20
C SER A 2 -29.67 17.70 -22.84
N SER A 3 -28.83 17.12 -23.70
CA SER A 3 -28.17 15.86 -23.43
C SER A 3 -27.13 16.09 -22.33
N ILE A 4 -27.41 15.55 -21.15
CA ILE A 4 -26.46 15.52 -20.04
C ILE A 4 -25.33 14.56 -20.41
N ILE A 5 -24.10 15.06 -20.34
CA ILE A 5 -22.85 14.33 -20.55
C ILE A 5 -22.71 13.31 -19.41
N PHE A 6 -23.10 12.05 -19.63
CA PHE A 6 -22.89 10.94 -18.67
C PHE A 6 -21.66 10.08 -19.00
N SER A 7 -20.85 10.47 -20.00
CA SER A 7 -19.72 9.67 -20.49
C SER A 7 -18.42 9.84 -19.70
N GLY A 8 -18.31 10.87 -18.86
CA GLY A 8 -17.09 11.17 -18.09
C GLY A 8 -16.79 10.18 -16.96
N ASP A 9 -17.82 9.72 -16.24
CA ASP A 9 -17.65 8.86 -15.06
C ASP A 9 -17.51 7.37 -15.39
N ALA A 10 -18.23 6.89 -16.41
CA ALA A 10 -18.12 5.48 -16.84
C ALA A 10 -16.69 5.13 -17.31
N ASN A 11 -16.01 6.08 -17.96
CA ASN A 11 -14.64 5.90 -18.43
C ASN A 11 -13.63 5.88 -17.26
N LYS A 12 -13.85 6.69 -16.21
CA LYS A 12 -13.01 6.67 -15.00
C LYS A 12 -13.15 5.34 -14.25
N GLY A 13 -14.39 4.87 -14.04
CA GLY A 13 -14.65 3.58 -13.40
C GLY A 13 -13.96 2.42 -14.12
N MET A 14 -14.06 2.38 -15.45
CA MET A 14 -13.41 1.35 -16.26
C MET A 14 -11.88 1.39 -16.14
N LYS A 15 -11.28 2.60 -16.19
CA LYS A 15 -9.83 2.76 -16.02
C LYS A 15 -9.33 2.39 -14.61
N ILE A 16 -10.12 2.60 -13.56
CA ILE A 16 -9.79 2.15 -12.19
C ILE A 16 -9.85 0.63 -12.10
N MET A 17 -10.85 0.00 -12.71
CA MET A 17 -10.96 -1.46 -12.76
C MET A 17 -9.76 -2.08 -13.49
N GLU A 18 -9.31 -1.48 -14.59
CA GLU A 18 -8.09 -1.90 -15.30
C GLU A 18 -6.85 -1.84 -14.39
N ALA A 19 -6.69 -0.76 -13.61
CA ALA A 19 -5.60 -0.69 -12.61
C ALA A 19 -5.71 -1.79 -11.55
N GLY A 20 -6.94 -2.09 -11.09
CA GLY A 20 -7.20 -3.22 -10.19
C GLY A 20 -6.80 -4.57 -10.79
N GLN A 21 -7.03 -4.79 -12.08
CA GLN A 21 -6.60 -6.00 -12.78
C GLN A 21 -5.08 -6.14 -12.81
N TRP A 22 -4.33 -5.06 -13.08
CA TRP A 22 -2.87 -5.10 -13.01
C TRP A 22 -2.36 -5.40 -11.61
N ASN A 23 -2.99 -4.85 -10.57
CA ASN A 23 -2.67 -5.21 -9.17
C ASN A 23 -2.84 -6.71 -8.92
N ASN A 24 -3.95 -7.29 -9.37
CA ASN A 24 -4.21 -8.72 -9.19
C ASN A 24 -3.22 -9.60 -9.98
N GLN A 25 -2.86 -9.19 -11.19
CA GLN A 25 -1.85 -9.87 -11.99
C GLN A 25 -0.45 -9.75 -11.37
N ALA A 26 -0.11 -8.59 -10.80
CA ALA A 26 1.14 -8.38 -10.08
C ALA A 26 1.25 -9.33 -8.89
N ASN A 27 0.20 -9.46 -8.07
CA ASN A 27 0.16 -10.43 -6.97
C ASN A 27 0.39 -11.88 -7.45
N GLN A 28 -0.13 -12.24 -8.63
CA GLN A 28 0.08 -13.57 -9.21
C GLN A 28 1.53 -13.78 -9.69
N LEU A 29 2.17 -12.74 -10.23
CA LEU A 29 3.59 -12.79 -10.62
C LEU A 29 4.49 -12.88 -9.39
N GLU A 30 4.20 -12.07 -8.38
CA GLU A 30 4.90 -12.10 -7.09
C GLU A 30 4.81 -13.48 -6.44
N ALA A 31 3.63 -14.10 -6.41
CA ALA A 31 3.44 -15.46 -5.88
C ALA A 31 4.23 -16.53 -6.65
N ARG A 32 4.64 -16.26 -7.89
CA ARG A 32 5.51 -17.12 -8.71
C ARG A 32 6.99 -16.75 -8.61
N GLY A 33 7.34 -15.72 -7.83
CA GLY A 33 8.71 -15.21 -7.68
C GLY A 33 9.17 -14.24 -8.76
N ASP A 34 8.30 -13.84 -9.70
CA ASP A 34 8.62 -12.82 -10.70
C ASP A 34 8.39 -11.41 -10.14
N PHE A 35 9.32 -10.98 -9.28
CA PHE A 35 9.23 -9.68 -8.62
C PHE A 35 9.39 -8.50 -9.59
N THR A 36 10.22 -8.62 -10.63
CA THR A 36 10.40 -7.58 -11.64
C THR A 36 9.13 -7.40 -12.48
N GLY A 37 8.49 -8.50 -12.88
CA GLY A 37 7.19 -8.46 -13.57
C GLY A 37 6.09 -7.86 -12.69
N ALA A 38 6.05 -8.24 -11.40
CA ALA A 38 5.13 -7.66 -10.43
C ALA A 38 5.33 -6.16 -10.25
N GLU A 39 6.57 -5.69 -10.09
CA GLU A 39 6.93 -4.27 -9.96
C GLU A 39 6.40 -3.47 -11.15
N GLY A 40 6.64 -3.96 -12.38
CA GLY A 40 6.16 -3.29 -13.60
C GLY A 40 4.64 -3.12 -13.64
N LEU A 41 3.88 -4.12 -13.19
CA LEU A 41 2.42 -4.05 -13.16
C LEU A 41 1.89 -3.15 -12.03
N PHE A 42 2.48 -3.22 -10.85
CA PHE A 42 2.11 -2.33 -9.76
C PHE A 42 2.39 -0.86 -10.07
N LEU A 43 3.54 -0.54 -10.70
CA LEU A 43 3.86 0.83 -11.12
C LEU A 43 2.85 1.36 -12.15
N ARG A 44 2.40 0.52 -13.10
CA ARG A 44 1.34 0.89 -14.05
C ARG A 44 0.01 1.16 -13.35
N SER A 45 -0.35 0.31 -12.40
CA SER A 45 -1.55 0.50 -11.58
C SER A 45 -1.49 1.80 -10.78
N LEU A 46 -0.36 2.07 -10.12
CA LEU A 46 -0.14 3.29 -9.36
C LEU A 46 -0.28 4.53 -10.26
N ALA A 47 0.43 4.58 -11.38
CA ALA A 47 0.37 5.71 -12.31
C ALA A 47 -1.06 5.97 -12.79
N ARG A 48 -1.83 4.91 -13.08
CA ARG A 48 -3.22 5.04 -13.50
C ARG A 48 -4.13 5.54 -12.38
N LYS A 49 -3.94 5.07 -11.15
CA LYS A 49 -4.71 5.54 -9.98
C LYS A 49 -4.42 7.00 -9.68
N ILE A 50 -3.16 7.44 -9.80
CA ILE A 50 -2.78 8.86 -9.70
C ILE A 50 -3.48 9.69 -10.77
N GLU A 51 -3.44 9.26 -12.04
CA GLU A 51 -4.10 9.96 -13.16
C GLU A 51 -5.60 10.21 -12.90
N ILE A 52 -6.30 9.22 -12.32
CA ILE A 52 -7.77 9.28 -12.20
C ILE A 52 -8.22 9.94 -10.89
N THR A 53 -7.53 9.62 -9.79
CA THR A 53 -7.99 9.93 -8.42
C THR A 53 -7.08 10.90 -7.67
N GLY A 54 -5.89 11.20 -8.21
CA GLY A 54 -4.91 12.09 -7.59
C GLY A 54 -3.95 11.37 -6.65
N GLU A 55 -2.92 12.09 -6.23
CA GLU A 55 -1.83 11.59 -5.38
C GLU A 55 -2.30 11.26 -3.95
N ASP A 56 -3.24 12.04 -3.42
CA ASP A 56 -3.74 11.94 -2.04
C ASP A 56 -4.98 11.02 -1.89
N SER A 57 -5.26 10.19 -2.89
CA SER A 57 -6.43 9.32 -2.86
C SER A 57 -6.17 8.02 -2.10
N ILE A 58 -7.23 7.46 -1.50
CA ILE A 58 -7.15 6.13 -0.87
C ILE A 58 -6.74 5.04 -1.87
N GLN A 59 -7.15 5.16 -3.14
CA GLN A 59 -6.81 4.18 -4.18
C GLN A 59 -5.31 4.20 -4.50
N THR A 60 -4.74 5.41 -4.57
CA THR A 60 -3.31 5.63 -4.75
C THR A 60 -2.51 5.13 -3.55
N ALA A 61 -2.97 5.42 -2.33
CA ALA A 61 -2.34 4.94 -1.10
C ALA A 61 -2.31 3.40 -1.01
N LEU A 62 -3.39 2.72 -1.39
CA LEU A 62 -3.42 1.25 -1.45
C LEU A 62 -2.44 0.69 -2.48
N ALA A 63 -2.30 1.33 -3.64
CA ALA A 63 -1.31 0.91 -4.65
C ALA A 63 0.13 1.10 -4.17
N ARG A 64 0.41 2.21 -3.47
CA ARG A 64 1.71 2.42 -2.81
C ARG A 64 1.99 1.37 -1.75
N ASN A 65 1.00 1.01 -0.94
CA ASN A 65 1.17 -0.05 0.05
C ASN A 65 1.57 -1.38 -0.60
N SER A 66 0.94 -1.76 -1.72
CA SER A 66 1.30 -2.97 -2.47
C SER A 66 2.74 -2.92 -3.02
N LEU A 67 3.18 -1.78 -3.56
CA LEU A 67 4.57 -1.61 -3.98
C LEU A 67 5.55 -1.68 -2.81
N GLY A 68 5.20 -1.06 -1.69
CA GLY A 68 5.99 -1.12 -0.47
C GLY A 68 6.21 -2.56 0.00
N GLU A 69 5.13 -3.35 0.04
CA GLU A 69 5.19 -4.77 0.40
C GLU A 69 6.07 -5.58 -0.57
N LEU A 70 5.93 -5.35 -1.89
CA LEU A 70 6.79 -5.99 -2.88
C LEU A 70 8.26 -5.64 -2.67
N TYR A 71 8.58 -4.38 -2.39
CA TYR A 71 9.95 -3.92 -2.18
C TYR A 71 10.59 -4.46 -0.90
N LEU A 72 9.82 -4.83 0.11
CA LEU A 72 10.34 -5.58 1.26
C LEU A 72 10.84 -6.98 0.86
N LYS A 73 10.32 -7.55 -0.23
CA LYS A 73 10.70 -8.88 -0.73
C LYS A 73 11.88 -8.83 -1.71
N MET A 74 12.30 -7.64 -2.14
CA MET A 74 13.37 -7.44 -3.12
C MET A 74 14.68 -6.97 -2.45
N GLU A 75 15.80 -7.57 -2.83
CA GLU A 75 17.11 -7.17 -2.32
C GLU A 75 17.46 -5.72 -2.71
N GLY A 76 17.99 -4.95 -1.77
CA GLY A 76 18.44 -3.58 -2.00
C GLY A 76 17.34 -2.53 -2.19
N LYS A 77 16.07 -2.90 -1.98
CA LYS A 77 14.89 -2.04 -2.22
C LYS A 77 14.24 -1.44 -0.97
N LEU A 78 14.87 -1.57 0.20
CA LEU A 78 14.28 -1.10 1.47
C LEU A 78 14.02 0.42 1.50
N ASP A 79 14.83 1.23 0.83
CA ASP A 79 14.59 2.69 0.78
C ASP A 79 13.41 3.05 -0.13
N ASP A 80 13.20 2.28 -1.21
CA ASP A 80 12.01 2.43 -2.05
C ASP A 80 10.76 1.96 -1.30
N ALA A 81 10.86 0.84 -0.57
CA ALA A 81 9.79 0.36 0.32
C ALA A 81 9.39 1.41 1.34
N GLN A 82 10.37 2.04 2.00
CA GLN A 82 10.13 3.10 2.99
C GLN A 82 9.29 4.24 2.41
N LYS A 83 9.71 4.79 1.27
CA LYS A 83 8.99 5.91 0.63
C LYS A 83 7.55 5.55 0.29
N MET A 84 7.33 4.35 -0.24
CA MET A 84 5.99 3.89 -0.62
C MET A 84 5.08 3.70 0.61
N LEU A 85 5.61 3.08 1.66
CA LEU A 85 4.84 2.79 2.87
C LEU A 85 4.57 4.05 3.70
N GLU A 86 5.53 4.97 3.84
CA GLU A 86 5.32 6.24 4.54
C GLU A 86 4.24 7.11 3.88
N GLU A 87 4.26 7.17 2.55
CA GLU A 87 3.27 7.94 1.80
C GLU A 87 1.88 7.28 1.82
N ALA A 88 1.83 5.93 1.82
CA ALA A 88 0.58 5.21 2.03
C ALA A 88 0.01 5.46 3.44
N ASP A 89 0.84 5.41 4.49
CA ASP A 89 0.43 5.65 5.87
C ASP A 89 -0.08 7.08 6.04
N ARG A 90 0.61 8.07 5.48
CA ARG A 90 0.22 9.49 5.53
C ARG A 90 -1.22 9.71 5.08
N ILE A 91 -1.63 9.05 3.99
CA ILE A 91 -2.98 9.20 3.41
C ILE A 91 -4.00 8.35 4.17
N ARG A 92 -3.69 7.06 4.40
CA ARG A 92 -4.64 6.11 5.03
C ARG A 92 -4.98 6.51 6.46
N SER A 93 -4.00 7.02 7.21
CA SER A 93 -4.17 7.45 8.61
C SER A 93 -5.17 8.59 8.79
N VAL A 94 -5.34 9.45 7.78
CA VAL A 94 -6.30 10.57 7.83
C VAL A 94 -7.73 10.09 7.59
N ILE A 95 -7.90 9.03 6.81
CA ILE A 95 -9.22 8.55 6.37
C ILE A 95 -9.76 7.50 7.33
N ASN A 96 -8.98 6.46 7.60
CA ASN A 96 -9.36 5.36 8.47
C ASN A 96 -8.11 4.76 9.11
N ASP A 97 -7.96 5.02 10.39
CA ASP A 97 -6.78 4.63 11.14
C ASP A 97 -6.64 3.10 11.31
N PHE A 98 -7.76 2.38 11.32
CA PHE A 98 -7.76 0.92 11.31
C PHE A 98 -7.24 0.35 9.98
N ASP A 99 -7.61 0.97 8.86
CA ASP A 99 -7.12 0.57 7.55
C ASP A 99 -5.60 0.84 7.41
N ALA A 100 -5.12 1.93 8.00
CA ALA A 100 -3.70 2.29 8.01
C ALA A 100 -2.81 1.30 8.76
N ALA A 101 -3.37 0.51 9.69
CA ALA A 101 -2.60 -0.41 10.52
C ALA A 101 -1.87 -1.52 9.72
N CYS A 102 -2.42 -1.96 8.58
CA CYS A 102 -1.69 -2.87 7.68
C CYS A 102 -0.42 -2.23 7.11
N THR A 103 -0.48 -0.94 6.73
CA THR A 103 0.71 -0.22 6.24
C THR A 103 1.74 -0.03 7.34
N ARG A 104 1.29 0.22 8.57
CA ARG A 104 2.16 0.36 9.73
C ARG A 104 2.85 -0.94 10.12
N ASP A 105 2.19 -2.07 9.96
CA ASP A 105 2.84 -3.36 10.16
C ASP A 105 3.95 -3.60 9.13
N ASN A 106 3.72 -3.24 7.85
CA ASN A 106 4.76 -3.26 6.82
C ASN A 106 5.91 -2.28 7.13
N LEU A 107 5.63 -1.09 7.67
CA LEU A 107 6.67 -0.18 8.18
C LEU A 107 7.43 -0.79 9.37
N GLY A 108 6.75 -1.52 10.24
CA GLY A 108 7.39 -2.27 11.32
C GLY A 108 8.39 -3.30 10.78
N GLN A 109 7.96 -4.11 9.81
CA GLN A 109 8.81 -5.10 9.14
C GLN A 109 10.02 -4.44 8.44
N LEU A 110 9.79 -3.32 7.74
CA LEU A 110 10.85 -2.52 7.13
C LEU A 110 11.94 -2.15 8.15
N TRP A 111 11.54 -1.62 9.30
CA TRP A 111 12.50 -1.17 10.32
C TRP A 111 13.21 -2.35 11.00
N GLU A 112 12.54 -3.49 11.16
CA GLU A 112 13.18 -4.75 11.59
C GLU A 112 14.25 -5.20 10.61
N MET A 113 13.97 -5.16 9.30
CA MET A 113 14.96 -5.49 8.25
C MET A 113 16.13 -4.50 8.23
N LYS A 114 15.91 -3.24 8.62
CA LYS A 114 16.97 -2.23 8.80
C LYS A 114 17.70 -2.35 10.14
N GLY A 115 17.25 -3.20 11.05
CA GLY A 115 17.84 -3.41 12.39
C GLY A 115 17.40 -2.38 13.45
N ASP A 116 16.41 -1.54 13.17
CA ASP A 116 15.91 -0.51 14.09
C ASP A 116 14.60 -0.96 14.75
N VAL A 117 14.72 -1.81 15.77
CA VAL A 117 13.56 -2.38 16.49
C VAL A 117 12.74 -1.32 17.24
N VAL A 118 13.35 -0.18 17.58
CA VAL A 118 12.65 0.92 18.26
C VAL A 118 11.70 1.59 17.28
N LYS A 119 12.17 1.94 16.08
CA LYS A 119 11.30 2.49 15.03
C LYS A 119 10.25 1.50 14.55
N ALA A 120 10.57 0.20 14.52
CA ALA A 120 9.60 -0.82 14.19
C ALA A 120 8.41 -0.81 15.17
N ARG A 121 8.71 -0.71 16.46
CA ARG A 121 7.71 -0.58 17.52
C ARG A 121 6.91 0.71 17.39
N GLU A 122 7.58 1.85 17.23
CA GLU A 122 6.92 3.16 17.06
C GLU A 122 5.98 3.19 15.85
N ALA A 123 6.36 2.55 14.74
CA ALA A 123 5.51 2.45 13.55
C ALA A 123 4.22 1.69 13.85
N ARG A 124 4.30 0.54 14.54
CA ARG A 124 3.12 -0.28 14.88
C ARG A 124 2.25 0.34 15.98
N GLU A 125 2.87 1.01 16.96
CA GLU A 125 2.17 1.60 18.12
C GLU A 125 1.61 3.01 17.86
N ARG A 126 1.80 3.60 16.68
CA ARG A 126 1.31 4.95 16.33
C ARG A 126 -0.19 5.15 16.58
N ASN A 127 -1.00 4.08 16.56
CA ASN A 127 -2.33 4.07 17.19
C ASN A 127 -2.65 2.69 17.81
N PRO A 128 -2.56 2.55 19.15
CA PRO A 128 -2.68 1.26 19.82
C PRO A 128 -4.09 0.65 19.77
N GLU A 129 -5.15 1.46 19.62
CA GLU A 129 -6.54 0.99 19.58
C GLU A 129 -6.90 0.28 18.26
N ASN A 130 -6.05 0.42 17.24
CA ASN A 130 -6.32 -0.02 15.87
C ASN A 130 -5.19 -0.89 15.29
N MET A 131 -4.37 -1.51 16.13
CA MET A 131 -3.25 -2.34 15.68
C MET A 131 -3.73 -3.61 14.97
N ILE A 132 -3.11 -3.92 13.82
CA ILE A 132 -3.25 -5.21 13.15
C ILE A 132 -1.97 -5.99 13.42
N CYS A 133 -2.10 -7.11 14.13
CA CYS A 133 -1.01 -8.06 14.31
C CYS A 133 -1.06 -9.07 13.16
N SER A 134 -0.35 -8.80 12.06
CA SER A 134 -0.12 -9.83 11.03
C SER A 134 0.81 -10.94 11.53
N ASN A 135 1.55 -10.66 12.61
CA ASN A 135 2.39 -11.61 13.31
C ASN A 135 1.65 -12.10 14.56
N PHE A 136 1.21 -13.36 14.57
CA PHE A 136 0.39 -14.01 15.60
C PHE A 136 1.01 -14.11 17.01
N ASN A 137 1.95 -13.25 17.40
CA ASN A 137 2.64 -13.41 18.68
C ASN A 137 3.15 -12.10 19.32
N VAL A 138 2.30 -11.06 19.39
CA VAL A 138 2.54 -9.98 20.35
C VAL A 138 1.50 -10.11 21.47
N SER A 139 1.95 -10.69 22.58
CA SER A 139 1.26 -10.66 23.86
C SER A 139 1.02 -9.20 24.25
N VAL A 140 -0.23 -8.74 24.08
CA VAL A 140 -0.71 -7.40 24.46
C VAL A 140 -0.84 -7.24 25.99
N PHE A 141 -0.03 -7.96 26.75
CA PHE A 141 0.07 -7.82 28.20
C PHE A 141 1.53 -7.78 28.57
N SER A 142 2.00 -6.62 29.04
CA SER A 142 2.95 -6.52 30.15
C SER A 142 3.08 -5.07 30.62
N VAL A 143 2.45 -4.86 31.78
CA VAL A 143 2.63 -3.84 32.84
C VAL A 143 2.12 -2.42 32.56
#